data_AF-A0A2G5DRY5-F1
#
_entry.id   AF-A0A2G5DRY5-F1
#
_cell.length_a   1.000
_cell.length_b   1.000
_cell.length_c   1.000
_cell.angle_alpha   90.00
_cell.angle_beta   90.00
_cell.angle_gamma   90.00
#
_symmetry.space_group_name_H-M   'P 1'
#
loop_
_entity.id
_entity.type
_entity.pdbx_description
1 polymer ?
#
loop_
_entity_poly.entity_id
_entity_poly.type
_entity_poly.pdbx_seq_one_letter_code
_entity_poly.pdbx_strand_id
1 'polypeptide(L)'
;MIARFGWRNKTLYLILEIFRKNPLWFLVWSRIGTLVQWDASLEVIVQIRNPMLHLVCLIMHQQKVFFDPWNPLIIIQRTTLIKQDGGRGFTVIMTTSLSSDVPVGYFSWAEYDIMAPLQPKTESALAAAFISNCAARNFRLQALEKLEKHVKIDSYGGCHRNRAGNVDKVETLKRYKFSLSFENSNEEDYITEKFFQSLVAGAVPVFVGAPNVMDFAPSPAAVLHIKELSDVSSVAKTMKYLAENPVAYNKSISWKYDGPSDSFKALVDMAAVHSSCRLCIHLATKIRETEERGPRFQKRPCKCTRGVETVYHLYVRERGRFETHSIFLRSGNLTLKALESAVMAKFESLNHVPVWKQERPESIRGRDELKVYRIYPVGMTQRQALYSFRFESNSDFRSYIESNPCTKLEVIFV
;
A
#
# COMPACT_ATOMS: atom_id res chain seq x y z
N MET A 1 26.30 -9.92 -13.18
CA MET A 1 26.27 -8.49 -13.61
C MET A 1 25.78 -7.69 -12.41
N ILE A 2 26.55 -6.69 -11.99
CA ILE A 2 26.56 -6.09 -10.65
C ILE A 2 25.28 -5.29 -10.38
N ALA A 3 24.51 -5.67 -9.35
CA ALA A 3 23.42 -4.87 -8.81
C ALA A 3 24.00 -3.55 -8.26
N ARG A 4 23.63 -2.42 -8.87
CA ARG A 4 24.04 -1.09 -8.42
C ARG A 4 23.40 -0.79 -7.06
N PHE A 5 24.19 -0.98 -6.00
CA PHE A 5 23.94 -0.46 -4.65
C PHE A 5 23.96 1.09 -4.64
N GLY A 6 22.90 1.73 -5.15
CA GLY A 6 22.79 3.19 -5.24
C GLY A 6 22.31 3.90 -3.97
N TRP A 7 21.67 3.18 -3.03
CA TRP A 7 21.00 3.80 -1.88
C TRP A 7 21.81 3.77 -0.58
N ARG A 8 22.68 2.76 -0.39
CA ARG A 8 23.57 2.71 0.78
C ARG A 8 24.51 3.91 0.85
N ASN A 9 25.00 4.42 -0.29
CA ASN A 9 25.95 5.53 -0.31
C ASN A 9 25.30 6.91 -0.11
N LYS A 10 24.05 7.14 -0.51
CA LYS A 10 23.38 8.44 -0.27
C LYS A 10 22.99 8.64 1.19
N THR A 11 22.52 7.58 1.85
CA THR A 11 22.23 7.62 3.29
C THR A 11 23.53 7.70 4.10
N LEU A 12 24.60 7.00 3.71
CA LEU A 12 25.91 7.13 4.39
C LEU A 12 26.54 8.51 4.24
N TYR A 13 26.47 9.14 3.06
CA TYR A 13 27.10 10.45 2.83
C TYR A 13 26.39 11.58 3.59
N LEU A 14 25.05 11.56 3.65
CA LEU A 14 24.29 12.53 4.44
C LEU A 14 24.57 12.38 5.95
N ILE A 15 24.81 11.14 6.40
CA ILE A 15 25.11 10.81 7.79
C ILE A 15 26.57 11.15 8.16
N LEU A 16 27.54 10.89 7.27
CA LEU A 16 28.97 11.17 7.50
C LEU A 16 29.29 12.68 7.53
N GLU A 17 28.61 13.52 6.74
CA GLU A 17 28.79 14.98 6.85
C GLU A 17 28.27 15.55 8.17
N ILE A 18 27.24 14.93 8.75
CA ILE A 18 26.69 15.29 10.07
C ILE A 18 27.68 14.88 11.18
N PHE A 19 28.31 13.71 11.05
CA PHE A 19 29.28 13.21 12.04
C PHE A 19 30.65 13.91 12.00
N ARG A 20 31.06 14.51 10.88
CA ARG A 20 32.35 15.20 10.78
C ARG A 20 32.41 16.52 11.56
N LYS A 21 31.27 17.03 12.05
CA LYS A 21 31.17 18.33 12.76
C LYS A 21 31.18 18.25 14.29
N ASN A 22 31.26 17.08 14.92
CA ASN A 22 31.30 16.96 16.39
C ASN A 22 32.19 15.79 16.85
N PRO A 23 33.36 16.05 17.48
CA PRO A 23 34.22 14.99 17.97
C PRO A 23 33.88 14.69 19.44
N LEU A 24 33.12 13.62 19.71
CA LEU A 24 33.04 13.06 21.06
C LEU A 24 33.09 11.53 20.99
N TRP A 25 34.12 10.99 21.64
CA TRP A 25 34.42 9.57 21.80
C TRP A 25 33.46 8.92 22.79
N PHE A 26 32.96 7.72 22.48
CA PHE A 26 32.41 6.82 23.49
C PHE A 26 32.90 5.39 23.28
N LEU A 27 33.51 4.85 24.34
CA LEU A 27 33.86 3.45 24.54
C LEU A 27 32.62 2.64 24.91
N VAL A 28 32.44 1.47 24.31
CA VAL A 28 31.41 0.47 24.70
C VAL A 28 32.13 -0.70 25.36
N TRP A 29 31.69 -1.11 26.54
CA TRP A 29 32.07 -2.38 27.17
C TRP A 29 30.93 -3.37 27.05
N SER A 30 31.21 -4.58 26.56
CA SER A 30 30.26 -5.70 26.59
C SER A 30 30.46 -6.52 27.87
N ARG A 31 29.36 -6.98 28.47
CA ARG A 31 29.39 -8.17 29.33
C ARG A 31 28.85 -9.33 28.51
N ILE A 32 29.68 -10.36 28.40
CA ILE A 32 29.43 -11.67 27.78
C ILE A 32 29.76 -11.69 26.27
N GLY A 33 30.99 -12.09 25.98
CA GLY A 33 31.46 -12.37 24.63
C GLY A 33 30.91 -13.71 24.13
N THR A 34 30.06 -13.64 23.11
CA THR A 34 30.04 -14.52 21.92
C THR A 34 29.06 -13.95 20.90
N LEU A 35 29.32 -14.19 19.62
CA LEU A 35 28.87 -13.39 18.46
C LEU A 35 27.75 -14.10 17.68
N VAL A 36 26.54 -13.54 17.59
CA VAL A 36 25.55 -13.84 16.52
C VAL A 36 24.73 -12.57 16.22
N GLN A 37 24.44 -12.35 14.93
CA GLN A 37 24.01 -11.09 14.31
C GLN A 37 22.50 -11.08 14.01
N TRP A 38 21.88 -9.90 14.16
CA TRP A 38 20.52 -9.46 13.75
C TRP A 38 19.33 -9.75 14.69
N ASP A 39 19.12 -8.83 15.63
CA ASP A 39 17.80 -8.27 15.95
C ASP A 39 18.05 -6.89 16.57
N ALA A 40 18.00 -5.84 15.75
CA ALA A 40 18.04 -4.47 16.22
C ALA A 40 16.60 -3.95 16.28
N SER A 41 15.97 -4.09 17.44
CA SER A 41 14.87 -3.23 17.84
C SER A 41 15.38 -1.80 17.84
N LEU A 42 14.91 -0.97 16.91
CA LEU A 42 15.17 0.47 16.94
C LEU A 42 14.25 1.09 17.98
N GLU A 43 14.60 0.97 19.27
CA GLU A 43 14.08 1.88 20.29
C GLU A 43 14.74 3.25 20.08
N VAL A 44 14.06 4.12 19.35
CA VAL A 44 14.43 5.53 19.25
C VAL A 44 13.97 6.22 20.54
N ILE A 45 14.76 6.08 21.62
CA ILE A 45 14.64 6.92 22.81
C ILE A 45 15.48 8.18 22.56
N VAL A 46 14.85 9.21 22.00
CA VAL A 46 15.46 10.54 21.89
C VAL A 46 15.42 11.21 23.26
N GLN A 47 16.48 11.08 24.04
CA GLN A 47 16.68 11.86 25.27
C GLN A 47 17.64 13.02 24.97
N ILE A 48 17.10 14.15 24.47
CA ILE A 48 17.92 15.33 24.19
C ILE A 48 17.93 16.25 25.42
N ARG A 49 19.07 16.29 26.11
CA ARG A 49 19.47 17.37 27.03
C ARG A 49 20.27 18.45 26.27
N ASN A 50 19.62 19.12 25.33
CA ASN A 50 19.79 20.56 25.05
C ASN A 50 18.97 20.95 23.81
N PRO A 51 18.18 22.04 23.88
CA PRO A 51 17.34 22.48 22.78
C PRO A 51 18.21 23.26 21.81
N MET A 52 18.31 22.83 20.55
CA MET A 52 18.44 23.72 19.37
C MET A 52 18.72 22.90 18.11
N LEU A 53 17.84 23.13 17.13
CA LEU A 53 17.87 22.74 15.72
C LEU A 53 17.67 21.25 15.37
N HIS A 54 16.62 21.03 14.55
CA HIS A 54 16.27 19.83 13.78
C HIS A 54 15.34 18.74 14.36
N LEU A 55 14.53 19.03 15.38
CA LEU A 55 13.39 18.16 15.74
C LEU A 55 12.12 18.92 16.16
N VAL A 56 11.74 19.96 15.41
CA VAL A 56 10.59 20.81 15.74
C VAL A 56 9.24 20.15 15.40
N CYS A 57 9.19 19.05 14.62
CA CYS A 57 7.92 18.47 14.18
C CYS A 57 7.32 17.39 15.11
N LEU A 58 8.07 16.88 16.09
CA LEU A 58 7.66 15.74 16.93
C LEU A 58 7.41 16.08 18.41
N ILE A 59 7.78 17.28 18.88
CA ILE A 59 7.89 17.54 20.33
C ILE A 59 6.67 18.24 20.97
N MET A 60 5.64 18.65 20.22
CA MET A 60 4.50 19.39 20.84
C MET A 60 3.23 18.58 21.11
N HIS A 61 3.13 17.32 20.68
CA HIS A 61 2.02 16.44 21.04
C HIS A 61 2.51 15.00 21.20
N GLN A 62 2.54 14.47 22.43
CA GLN A 62 2.76 13.05 22.67
C GLN A 62 1.57 12.26 22.12
N GLN A 63 1.67 11.78 20.88
CA GLN A 63 0.69 10.86 20.29
C GLN A 63 1.26 9.44 20.29
N LYS A 64 0.46 8.48 20.75
CA LYS A 64 0.84 7.06 20.76
C LYS A 64 0.45 6.43 19.44
N VAL A 65 1.44 5.89 18.74
CA VAL A 65 1.27 5.22 17.45
C VAL A 65 1.42 3.71 17.66
N PHE A 66 0.45 2.94 17.15
CA PHE A 66 0.58 1.49 17.07
C PHE A 66 1.11 1.10 15.70
N PHE A 67 2.25 0.42 15.68
CA PHE A 67 2.84 -0.13 14.48
C PHE A 67 2.90 -1.65 14.63
N ASP A 68 2.15 -2.36 13.80
CA ASP A 68 2.19 -3.82 13.76
C ASP A 68 2.19 -4.30 12.30
N PRO A 69 3.37 -4.60 11.73
CA PRO A 69 3.46 -5.23 10.42
C PRO A 69 2.95 -6.69 10.42
N TRP A 70 2.56 -7.24 11.59
CA TRP A 70 2.29 -8.67 11.82
C TRP A 70 1.11 -9.00 12.79
N ASN A 71 -0.04 -8.31 12.78
CA ASN A 71 -1.30 -8.87 13.36
C ASN A 71 -2.56 -8.01 13.09
N PRO A 72 -3.79 -8.59 13.03
CA PRO A 72 -4.54 -8.58 14.29
C PRO A 72 -5.41 -9.78 14.76
N LEU A 73 -5.84 -10.82 14.01
CA LEU A 73 -6.90 -11.69 14.56
C LEU A 73 -6.82 -13.22 14.46
N ILE A 74 -5.66 -13.86 14.22
CA ILE A 74 -5.52 -15.28 14.62
C ILE A 74 -4.12 -15.71 15.11
N ILE A 75 -3.53 -14.92 16.02
CA ILE A 75 -2.55 -15.40 17.02
C ILE A 75 -2.92 -14.79 18.37
N ILE A 76 -4.09 -15.16 18.88
CA ILE A 76 -4.46 -14.88 20.28
C ILE A 76 -3.79 -15.96 21.13
N GLN A 77 -2.58 -15.65 21.56
CA GLN A 77 -2.21 -15.72 22.96
C GLN A 77 -1.31 -14.49 23.23
N ARG A 78 -1.94 -13.32 23.25
CA ARG A 78 -1.34 -12.12 23.85
C ARG A 78 -1.65 -12.16 25.34
N THR A 79 -0.61 -12.31 26.16
CA THR A 79 -0.67 -11.78 27.52
C THR A 79 -0.78 -10.26 27.37
N THR A 80 -1.94 -9.73 27.69
CA THR A 80 -2.14 -8.30 27.82
C THR A 80 -1.26 -7.82 28.97
N LEU A 81 -0.15 -7.14 28.68
CA LEU A 81 0.39 -6.19 29.66
C LEU A 81 -0.49 -4.95 29.63
N ILE A 82 -1.70 -5.08 30.18
CA ILE A 82 -2.49 -3.95 30.70
C ILE A 82 -1.74 -3.47 31.94
N LYS A 83 -0.62 -2.78 31.75
CA LYS A 83 0.08 -2.10 32.84
C LYS A 83 1.13 -1.15 32.31
N GLN A 84 0.73 -0.18 31.47
CA GLN A 84 1.52 1.05 31.31
C GLN A 84 0.74 2.31 30.90
N ASP A 85 -0.60 2.29 30.76
CA ASP A 85 -1.33 3.53 30.40
C ASP A 85 -2.78 3.69 30.93
N GLY A 86 -3.20 2.90 31.92
CA GLY A 86 -4.53 3.09 32.51
C GLY A 86 -5.72 2.98 31.54
N GLY A 87 -5.58 2.23 30.43
CA GLY A 87 -6.69 1.89 29.53
C GLY A 87 -7.00 2.87 28.38
N ARG A 88 -6.10 3.83 28.06
CA ARG A 88 -6.37 4.88 27.05
C ARG A 88 -6.16 4.53 25.56
N GLY A 89 -5.75 3.31 25.23
CA GLY A 89 -5.65 2.84 23.84
C GLY A 89 -4.60 3.59 22.98
N PHE A 90 -4.60 3.33 21.67
CA PHE A 90 -3.73 4.01 20.69
C PHE A 90 -4.49 5.10 19.93
N THR A 91 -3.81 6.19 19.57
CA THR A 91 -4.45 7.34 18.89
C THR A 91 -4.38 7.25 17.36
N VAL A 92 -3.43 6.48 16.83
CA VAL A 92 -3.23 6.22 15.40
C VAL A 92 -2.95 4.74 15.18
N ILE A 93 -3.68 4.13 14.24
CA ILE A 93 -3.56 2.72 13.88
C ILE A 93 -2.82 2.57 12.54
N MET A 94 -1.75 1.78 12.53
CA MET A 94 -0.98 1.46 11.31
C MET A 94 -0.85 -0.06 11.15
N THR A 95 -1.57 -0.64 10.20
CA THR A 95 -1.57 -2.08 9.88
C THR A 95 -1.68 -2.30 8.37
N THR A 96 -1.72 -3.55 7.90
CA THR A 96 -1.98 -3.86 6.50
C THR A 96 -3.37 -3.45 6.03
N SER A 97 -4.33 -3.25 6.94
CA SER A 97 -5.69 -2.82 6.57
C SER A 97 -5.69 -1.44 5.93
N LEU A 98 -6.31 -1.33 4.77
CA LEU A 98 -6.60 -0.09 4.08
C LEU A 98 -7.61 0.78 4.85
N SER A 99 -8.29 0.23 5.85
CA SER A 99 -9.13 0.94 6.81
C SER A 99 -8.35 1.54 8.00
N SER A 100 -7.05 1.26 8.12
CA SER A 100 -6.19 1.91 9.12
C SER A 100 -6.08 3.41 8.87
N ASP A 101 -5.75 4.19 9.91
CA ASP A 101 -5.39 5.62 9.76
C ASP A 101 -4.27 5.79 8.72
N VAL A 102 -3.23 4.95 8.80
CA VAL A 102 -2.12 4.92 7.84
C VAL A 102 -1.80 3.47 7.47
N PRO A 103 -2.30 2.97 6.34
CA PRO A 103 -2.07 1.58 5.92
C PRO A 103 -0.60 1.29 5.60
N VAL A 104 -0.12 0.09 5.93
CA VAL A 104 1.25 -0.37 5.68
C VAL A 104 1.16 -1.71 4.93
N GLY A 105 1.01 -1.63 3.61
CA GLY A 105 0.87 -2.81 2.75
C GLY A 105 2.21 -3.34 2.22
N TYR A 106 2.21 -4.59 1.79
CA TYR A 106 3.37 -5.28 1.21
C TYR A 106 3.48 -5.07 -0.31
N PHE A 107 3.28 -3.83 -0.77
CA PHE A 107 3.32 -3.49 -2.18
C PHE A 107 4.07 -2.19 -2.40
N SER A 108 4.92 -2.17 -3.42
CA SER A 108 5.71 -1.00 -3.80
C SER A 108 6.35 -1.25 -5.15
N TRP A 109 6.36 -0.24 -6.02
CA TRP A 109 7.13 -0.26 -7.27
C TRP A 109 8.65 -0.30 -7.03
N ALA A 110 9.11 0.24 -5.89
CA ALA A 110 10.53 0.27 -5.54
C ALA A 110 11.04 -1.07 -4.98
N GLU A 111 10.18 -1.82 -4.28
CA GLU A 111 10.55 -3.10 -3.66
C GLU A 111 10.30 -4.30 -4.58
N TYR A 112 9.26 -4.22 -5.42
CA TYR A 112 8.84 -5.32 -6.27
C TYR A 112 8.90 -4.90 -7.73
N ASP A 113 9.71 -5.60 -8.53
CA ASP A 113 9.71 -5.47 -9.99
C ASP A 113 8.47 -6.16 -10.60
N ILE A 114 7.29 -5.62 -10.30
CA ILE A 114 5.99 -6.17 -10.69
C ILE A 114 5.84 -6.22 -12.21
N MET A 115 6.55 -5.35 -12.93
CA MET A 115 6.55 -5.30 -14.40
C MET A 115 7.75 -6.04 -15.02
N ALA A 116 8.48 -6.85 -14.24
CA ALA A 116 9.59 -7.67 -14.73
C ALA A 116 9.17 -8.49 -15.97
N PRO A 117 10.04 -8.60 -16.99
CA PRO A 117 9.78 -9.39 -18.18
C PRO A 117 9.49 -10.85 -17.86
N LEU A 118 8.49 -11.41 -18.56
CA LEU A 118 8.11 -12.80 -18.42
C LEU A 118 9.24 -13.74 -18.87
N GLN A 119 9.43 -14.82 -18.11
CA GLN A 119 10.35 -15.90 -18.46
C GLN A 119 9.56 -17.12 -18.97
N PRO A 120 10.16 -17.97 -19.83
CA PRO A 120 9.56 -19.24 -20.22
C PRO A 120 9.22 -20.10 -19.01
N LYS A 121 8.03 -20.70 -19.02
CA LYS A 121 7.59 -21.64 -17.98
C LYS A 121 8.09 -23.03 -18.31
N THR A 122 9.14 -23.47 -17.63
CA THR A 122 9.88 -24.71 -17.97
C THR A 122 9.56 -25.89 -17.07
N GLU A 123 8.93 -25.67 -15.92
CA GLU A 123 8.68 -26.73 -14.94
C GLU A 123 7.47 -27.58 -15.37
N SER A 124 7.58 -28.90 -15.16
CA SER A 124 6.52 -29.86 -15.50
C SER A 124 5.35 -29.84 -14.53
N ALA A 125 5.61 -29.53 -13.25
CA ALA A 125 4.55 -29.30 -12.27
C ALA A 125 3.87 -27.96 -12.55
N LEU A 126 2.54 -27.91 -12.38
CA LEU A 126 1.78 -26.72 -12.75
C LEU A 126 2.06 -25.54 -11.81
N ALA A 127 2.27 -25.84 -10.53
CA ALA A 127 2.48 -24.83 -9.51
C ALA A 127 3.63 -25.17 -8.58
N ALA A 128 4.15 -24.13 -7.91
CA ALA A 128 5.07 -24.27 -6.80
C ALA A 128 4.52 -23.63 -5.52
N ALA A 129 4.92 -24.19 -4.37
CA ALA A 129 4.52 -23.73 -3.04
C ALA A 129 5.75 -23.49 -2.14
N PHE A 130 5.75 -22.35 -1.45
CA PHE A 130 6.79 -21.96 -0.49
C PHE A 130 6.17 -21.68 0.87
N ILE A 131 5.57 -22.72 1.47
CA ILE A 131 4.85 -22.62 2.74
C ILE A 131 5.67 -23.32 3.83
N SER A 132 6.08 -22.58 4.86
CA SER A 132 6.88 -23.13 5.97
C SER A 132 6.20 -23.06 7.33
N ASN A 133 5.17 -22.24 7.48
CA ASN A 133 4.36 -22.24 8.70
C ASN A 133 3.19 -23.23 8.55
N CYS A 134 3.30 -24.41 9.14
CA CYS A 134 2.27 -25.44 8.98
C CYS A 134 1.10 -25.32 9.97
N ALA A 135 1.17 -24.35 10.88
CA ALA A 135 0.17 -24.14 11.93
C ALA A 135 -0.64 -22.84 11.73
N ALA A 136 -0.75 -22.37 10.48
CA ALA A 136 -1.61 -21.24 10.16
C ALA A 136 -3.07 -21.57 10.52
N ARG A 137 -3.74 -20.63 11.17
CA ARG A 137 -5.11 -20.81 11.65
C ARG A 137 -6.13 -20.48 10.55
N ASN A 138 -5.94 -21.05 9.36
CA ASN A 138 -6.89 -21.00 8.25
C ASN A 138 -6.87 -22.35 7.50
N PHE A 139 -7.66 -22.46 6.43
CA PHE A 139 -7.82 -23.72 5.68
C PHE A 139 -6.72 -23.96 4.64
N ARG A 140 -5.61 -23.20 4.65
CA ARG A 140 -4.63 -23.22 3.55
C ARG A 140 -3.93 -24.56 3.33
N LEU A 141 -3.63 -25.30 4.42
CA LEU A 141 -3.00 -26.61 4.30
C LEU A 141 -4.00 -27.65 3.77
N GLN A 142 -5.24 -27.59 4.24
CA GLN A 142 -6.32 -28.43 3.72
C GLN A 142 -6.57 -28.14 2.22
N ALA A 143 -6.45 -26.87 1.80
CA ALA A 143 -6.51 -26.50 0.39
C ALA A 143 -5.31 -27.05 -0.40
N LEU A 144 -4.09 -26.97 0.14
CA LEU A 144 -2.89 -27.56 -0.47
C LEU A 144 -3.05 -29.07 -0.66
N GLU A 145 -3.39 -29.80 0.40
CA GLU A 145 -3.62 -31.25 0.38
C GLU A 145 -4.68 -31.66 -0.64
N LYS A 146 -5.78 -30.91 -0.73
CA LYS A 146 -6.83 -31.17 -1.73
C LYS A 146 -6.36 -30.84 -3.16
N LEU A 147 -5.64 -29.74 -3.36
CA LEU A 147 -5.10 -29.37 -4.67
C LEU A 147 -4.10 -30.40 -5.19
N GLU A 148 -3.22 -30.91 -4.33
CA GLU A 148 -2.20 -31.91 -4.67
C GLU A 148 -2.83 -33.22 -5.21
N LYS A 149 -4.07 -33.54 -4.84
CA LYS A 149 -4.83 -34.66 -5.40
C LYS A 149 -5.30 -34.42 -6.83
N HIS A 150 -5.38 -33.16 -7.26
CA HIS A 150 -5.90 -32.79 -8.58
C HIS A 150 -4.80 -32.34 -9.55
N VAL A 151 -3.75 -31.68 -9.06
CA VAL A 151 -2.67 -31.10 -9.88
C VAL A 151 -1.30 -31.36 -9.24
N LYS A 152 -0.28 -31.57 -10.07
CA LYS A 152 1.10 -31.72 -9.58
C LYS A 152 1.63 -30.37 -9.08
N ILE A 153 2.02 -30.33 -7.81
CA ILE A 153 2.56 -29.14 -7.13
C ILE A 153 3.92 -29.50 -6.54
N ASP A 154 4.92 -28.65 -6.81
CA ASP A 154 6.23 -28.76 -6.17
C ASP A 154 6.29 -27.86 -4.92
N SER A 155 6.39 -28.48 -3.76
CA SER A 155 6.44 -27.84 -2.46
C SER A 155 7.89 -27.77 -1.96
N TYR A 156 8.45 -26.55 -1.94
CA TYR A 156 9.82 -26.25 -1.48
C TYR A 156 9.88 -25.82 -0.01
N GLY A 157 8.77 -25.32 0.54
CA GLY A 157 8.66 -24.86 1.92
C GLY A 157 8.73 -25.98 2.95
N GLY A 158 8.74 -25.62 4.24
CA GLY A 158 8.77 -26.58 5.34
C GLY A 158 7.56 -27.53 5.41
N CYS A 159 6.41 -27.12 4.86
CA CYS A 159 5.20 -27.95 4.80
C CYS A 159 5.16 -28.77 3.51
N HIS A 160 4.78 -30.05 3.62
CA HIS A 160 4.76 -31.06 2.55
C HIS A 160 6.13 -31.39 1.93
N ARG A 161 6.95 -30.37 1.63
CA ARG A 161 8.36 -30.44 1.21
C ARG A 161 8.69 -31.60 0.26
N ASN A 162 7.89 -31.79 -0.78
CA ASN A 162 8.08 -32.86 -1.76
C ASN A 162 9.18 -32.56 -2.80
N ARG A 163 9.73 -31.34 -2.79
CA ARG A 163 10.81 -30.89 -3.66
C ARG A 163 11.95 -30.33 -2.82
N ALA A 164 13.14 -30.91 -2.94
CA ALA A 164 14.32 -30.45 -2.24
C ALA A 164 15.00 -29.27 -2.97
N GLY A 165 15.71 -28.44 -2.20
CA GLY A 165 16.58 -27.38 -2.73
C GLY A 165 16.57 -26.13 -1.87
N ASN A 166 17.74 -25.52 -1.66
CA ASN A 166 17.84 -24.15 -1.18
C ASN A 166 17.83 -23.24 -2.41
N VAL A 167 16.63 -22.80 -2.81
CA VAL A 167 16.42 -22.06 -4.06
C VAL A 167 15.98 -20.64 -3.76
N ASP A 168 16.35 -19.70 -4.64
CA ASP A 168 15.71 -18.39 -4.64
C ASP A 168 14.24 -18.55 -5.05
N LYS A 169 13.34 -18.03 -4.21
CA LYS A 169 11.89 -18.19 -4.37
C LYS A 169 11.39 -17.55 -5.66
N VAL A 170 11.74 -16.28 -5.92
CA VAL A 170 11.20 -15.54 -7.07
C VAL A 170 11.77 -16.10 -8.37
N GLU A 171 13.07 -16.37 -8.43
CA GLU A 171 13.71 -16.99 -9.60
C GLU A 171 13.16 -18.40 -9.89
N THR A 172 12.78 -19.14 -8.85
CA THR A 172 12.12 -20.43 -9.03
C THR A 172 10.70 -20.27 -9.56
N LEU A 173 9.91 -19.39 -8.97
CA LEU A 173 8.53 -19.12 -9.40
C LEU A 173 8.43 -18.63 -10.86
N LYS A 174 9.48 -17.97 -11.38
CA LYS A 174 9.52 -17.54 -12.79
C LYS A 174 9.34 -18.69 -13.78
N ARG A 175 9.72 -19.92 -13.41
CA ARG A 175 9.62 -21.12 -14.25
C ARG A 175 8.29 -21.87 -14.13
N TYR A 176 7.42 -21.49 -13.19
CA TYR A 176 6.10 -22.11 -12.99
C TYR A 176 4.98 -21.26 -13.59
N LYS A 177 3.91 -21.93 -14.07
CA LYS A 177 2.71 -21.25 -14.55
C LYS A 177 1.93 -20.60 -13.41
N PHE A 178 1.86 -21.30 -12.27
CA PHE A 178 1.11 -20.90 -11.08
C PHE A 178 2.01 -20.83 -9.84
N SER A 179 1.66 -19.95 -8.91
CA SER A 179 2.33 -19.82 -7.61
C SER A 179 1.29 -19.90 -6.49
N LEU A 180 1.47 -20.81 -5.53
CA LEU A 180 0.57 -20.90 -4.38
C LEU A 180 0.89 -19.78 -3.38
N SER A 181 0.07 -18.72 -3.41
CA SER A 181 0.19 -17.54 -2.57
C SER A 181 -0.75 -17.63 -1.39
N PHE A 182 -0.50 -18.58 -0.50
CA PHE A 182 -1.39 -18.87 0.62
C PHE A 182 -0.98 -18.10 1.89
N GLU A 183 -1.86 -17.21 2.34
CA GLU A 183 -1.66 -16.40 3.53
C GLU A 183 -1.86 -17.19 4.82
N ASN A 184 -1.35 -16.64 5.93
CA ASN A 184 -1.46 -17.27 7.25
C ASN A 184 -2.86 -17.08 7.89
N SER A 185 -3.65 -16.12 7.40
CA SER A 185 -5.00 -15.79 7.85
C SER A 185 -5.82 -15.27 6.66
N ASN A 186 -7.13 -15.16 6.85
CA ASN A 186 -8.07 -14.70 5.82
C ASN A 186 -8.59 -13.28 6.11
N GLU A 187 -7.80 -12.45 6.79
CA GLU A 187 -8.21 -11.11 7.19
C GLU A 187 -8.38 -10.20 5.98
N GLU A 188 -9.32 -9.26 6.05
CA GLU A 188 -9.47 -8.23 5.02
C GLU A 188 -8.14 -7.49 4.83
N ASP A 189 -7.76 -7.24 3.58
CA ASP A 189 -6.56 -6.49 3.20
C ASP A 189 -5.22 -7.12 3.56
N TYR A 190 -5.22 -8.28 4.21
CA TYR A 190 -3.99 -9.00 4.57
C TYR A 190 -3.43 -9.73 3.36
N ILE A 191 -2.73 -8.96 2.52
CA ILE A 191 -2.08 -9.44 1.28
C ILE A 191 -0.61 -9.08 1.37
N THR A 192 0.24 -10.10 1.38
CA THR A 192 1.65 -9.99 1.73
C THR A 192 2.57 -10.16 0.53
N GLU A 193 3.87 -10.27 0.78
CA GLU A 193 4.91 -10.51 -0.22
C GLU A 193 4.60 -11.73 -1.10
N LYS A 194 3.85 -12.73 -0.59
CA LYS A 194 3.52 -13.96 -1.33
C LYS A 194 2.78 -13.65 -2.62
N PHE A 195 1.78 -12.77 -2.55
CA PHE A 195 0.99 -12.38 -3.71
C PHE A 195 1.83 -11.55 -4.69
N PHE A 196 2.50 -10.51 -4.21
CA PHE A 196 3.27 -9.61 -5.06
C PHE A 196 4.50 -10.28 -5.70
N GLN A 197 5.20 -11.16 -4.98
CA GLN A 197 6.30 -11.97 -5.56
C GLN A 197 5.83 -12.90 -6.68
N SER A 198 4.58 -13.38 -6.62
CA SER A 198 3.99 -14.17 -7.71
C SER A 198 3.76 -13.31 -8.95
N LEU A 199 3.30 -12.06 -8.77
CA LEU A 199 3.18 -11.09 -9.85
C LEU A 199 4.55 -10.74 -10.46
N VAL A 200 5.58 -10.50 -9.63
CA VAL A 200 6.97 -10.29 -10.07
C VAL A 200 7.44 -11.45 -10.93
N ALA A 201 7.26 -12.68 -10.46
CA ALA A 201 7.63 -13.90 -11.19
C ALA A 201 6.81 -14.14 -12.47
N GLY A 202 5.74 -13.38 -12.69
CA GLY A 202 4.84 -13.60 -13.82
C GLY A 202 4.16 -14.97 -13.75
N ALA A 203 3.93 -15.47 -12.53
CA ALA A 203 3.16 -16.69 -12.28
C ALA A 203 1.78 -16.28 -11.77
N VAL A 204 0.73 -16.95 -12.26
CA VAL A 204 -0.65 -16.66 -11.83
C VAL A 204 -0.78 -17.09 -10.36
N PRO A 205 -1.07 -16.18 -9.41
CA PRO A 205 -1.26 -16.54 -8.02
C PRO A 205 -2.51 -17.40 -7.87
N VAL A 206 -2.37 -18.57 -7.24
CA VAL A 206 -3.48 -19.32 -6.65
C VAL A 206 -3.52 -18.93 -5.17
N PHE A 207 -4.60 -18.29 -4.75
CA PHE A 207 -4.64 -17.51 -3.52
C PHE A 207 -5.62 -18.11 -2.52
N VAL A 208 -5.18 -18.15 -1.26
CA VAL A 208 -5.99 -18.39 -0.05
C VAL A 208 -5.59 -17.30 0.93
N GLY A 209 -6.54 -16.49 1.40
CA GLY A 209 -6.24 -15.36 2.28
C GLY A 209 -7.39 -14.37 2.33
N ALA A 210 -7.07 -13.08 2.21
CA ALA A 210 -8.03 -11.99 2.24
C ALA A 210 -9.21 -12.20 1.25
N PRO A 211 -10.47 -12.07 1.69
CA PRO A 211 -11.65 -12.30 0.86
C PRO A 211 -11.74 -11.32 -0.34
N ASN A 212 -11.10 -10.15 -0.21
CA ASN A 212 -11.08 -9.07 -1.17
C ASN A 212 -9.79 -8.99 -2.01
N VAL A 213 -9.08 -10.11 -2.22
CA VAL A 213 -7.86 -10.16 -3.08
C VAL A 213 -8.04 -9.57 -4.48
N MET A 214 -9.27 -9.56 -5.00
CA MET A 214 -9.56 -8.98 -6.31
C MET A 214 -9.24 -7.47 -6.37
N ASP A 215 -9.35 -6.76 -5.25
CA ASP A 215 -8.99 -5.34 -5.15
C ASP A 215 -7.47 -5.11 -5.33
N PHE A 216 -6.67 -6.14 -5.08
CA PHE A 216 -5.21 -6.10 -5.16
C PHE A 216 -4.69 -6.73 -6.46
N ALA A 217 -5.57 -7.28 -7.29
CA ALA A 217 -5.17 -7.94 -8.54
C ALA A 217 -4.92 -6.91 -9.66
N PRO A 218 -3.88 -7.08 -10.49
CA PRO A 218 -3.62 -6.15 -11.60
C PRO A 218 -4.69 -6.23 -12.70
N SER A 219 -5.37 -7.37 -12.83
CA SER A 219 -6.56 -7.54 -13.66
C SER A 219 -7.46 -8.67 -13.10
N PRO A 220 -8.75 -8.74 -13.49
CA PRO A 220 -9.66 -9.79 -12.99
C PRO A 220 -9.24 -11.22 -13.31
N ALA A 221 -8.47 -11.42 -14.40
CA ALA A 221 -7.99 -12.75 -14.82
C ALA A 221 -6.66 -13.14 -14.17
N ALA A 222 -6.03 -12.23 -13.41
CA ALA A 222 -4.66 -12.39 -12.93
C ALA A 222 -4.51 -13.25 -11.68
N VAL A 223 -5.61 -13.66 -11.03
CA VAL A 223 -5.60 -14.44 -9.77
C VAL A 223 -6.65 -15.54 -9.81
N LEU A 224 -6.32 -16.70 -9.24
CA LEU A 224 -7.28 -17.76 -8.95
C LEU A 224 -7.51 -17.80 -7.43
N HIS A 225 -8.70 -17.43 -6.98
CA HIS A 225 -9.01 -17.34 -5.56
C HIS A 225 -9.77 -18.58 -5.08
N ILE A 226 -9.23 -19.26 -4.07
CA ILE A 226 -9.90 -20.31 -3.29
C ILE A 226 -10.44 -19.64 -2.04
N LYS A 227 -11.74 -19.32 -2.02
CA LYS A 227 -12.39 -18.66 -0.87
C LYS A 227 -12.73 -19.65 0.23
N GLU A 228 -13.04 -20.87 -0.18
CA GLU A 228 -13.38 -21.98 0.70
C GLU A 228 -12.94 -23.32 0.10
N LEU A 229 -12.98 -24.38 0.89
CA LEU A 229 -12.50 -25.70 0.47
C LEU A 229 -13.30 -26.33 -0.68
N SER A 230 -14.55 -25.90 -0.90
CA SER A 230 -15.40 -26.28 -2.03
C SER A 230 -14.82 -25.82 -3.37
N ASP A 231 -14.11 -24.68 -3.38
CA ASP A 231 -13.56 -24.09 -4.60
C ASP A 231 -12.36 -24.85 -5.16
N VAL A 232 -11.71 -25.69 -4.35
CA VAL A 232 -10.45 -26.34 -4.73
C VAL A 232 -10.57 -27.14 -6.04
N SER A 233 -11.68 -27.86 -6.22
CA SER A 233 -11.90 -28.68 -7.42
C SER A 233 -12.10 -27.82 -8.68
N SER A 234 -12.90 -26.75 -8.58
CA SER A 234 -13.15 -25.84 -9.70
C SER A 234 -11.90 -25.03 -10.06
N VAL A 235 -11.13 -24.59 -9.06
CA VAL A 235 -9.84 -23.92 -9.26
C VAL A 235 -8.82 -24.87 -9.90
N ALA A 236 -8.71 -26.12 -9.44
CA ALA A 236 -7.83 -27.10 -10.05
C ALA A 236 -8.20 -27.39 -11.52
N LYS A 237 -9.50 -27.48 -11.84
CA LYS A 237 -9.98 -27.59 -13.22
C LYS A 237 -9.57 -26.38 -14.07
N THR A 238 -9.69 -25.19 -13.51
CA THR A 238 -9.27 -23.93 -14.17
C THR A 238 -7.76 -23.91 -14.40
N MET A 239 -6.95 -24.34 -13.42
CA MET A 239 -5.50 -24.45 -13.57
C MET A 239 -5.10 -25.36 -14.74
N LYS A 240 -5.74 -26.54 -14.86
CA LYS A 240 -5.51 -27.47 -15.97
C LYS A 240 -5.92 -26.86 -17.32
N TYR A 241 -7.11 -26.28 -17.39
CA TYR A 241 -7.60 -25.61 -18.59
C TYR A 241 -6.63 -24.51 -19.08
N LEU A 242 -6.19 -23.63 -18.17
CA LEU A 242 -5.22 -22.60 -18.48
C LEU A 242 -3.85 -23.21 -18.86
N ALA A 243 -3.41 -24.28 -18.20
CA ALA A 243 -2.16 -24.94 -18.53
C ALA A 243 -2.15 -25.52 -19.96
N GLU A 244 -3.29 -26.04 -20.42
CA GLU A 244 -3.49 -26.65 -21.75
C GLU A 244 -3.88 -25.64 -22.84
N ASN A 245 -4.34 -24.44 -22.47
CA ASN A 245 -4.78 -23.41 -23.40
C ASN A 245 -3.90 -22.14 -23.30
N PRO A 246 -2.88 -21.99 -24.18
CA PRO A 246 -1.98 -20.84 -24.17
C PRO A 246 -2.68 -19.49 -24.33
N VAL A 247 -3.75 -19.42 -25.12
CA VAL A 247 -4.51 -18.18 -25.33
C VAL A 247 -5.21 -17.75 -24.04
N ALA A 248 -5.86 -18.68 -23.36
CA ALA A 248 -6.51 -18.41 -22.08
C ALA A 248 -5.49 -18.06 -20.98
N TYR A 249 -4.36 -18.77 -20.92
CA TYR A 249 -3.28 -18.45 -19.96
C TYR A 249 -2.68 -17.07 -20.21
N ASN A 250 -2.42 -16.71 -21.46
CA ASN A 250 -1.86 -15.40 -21.80
C ASN A 250 -2.79 -14.25 -21.38
N LYS A 251 -4.12 -14.45 -21.39
CA LYS A 251 -5.08 -13.48 -20.86
C LYS A 251 -4.91 -13.22 -19.36
N SER A 252 -4.50 -14.22 -18.57
CA SER A 252 -4.22 -14.04 -17.13
C SER A 252 -2.98 -13.20 -16.84
N ILE A 253 -2.07 -13.06 -17.80
CA ILE A 253 -0.80 -12.33 -17.63
C ILE A 253 -0.63 -11.17 -18.62
N SER A 254 -1.66 -10.85 -19.42
CA SER A 254 -1.56 -9.81 -20.46
C SER A 254 -1.29 -8.42 -19.87
N TRP A 255 -1.71 -8.19 -18.62
CA TRP A 255 -1.44 -6.96 -17.86
C TRP A 255 0.07 -6.63 -17.73
N LYS A 256 0.97 -7.61 -17.91
CA LYS A 256 2.42 -7.38 -17.99
C LYS A 256 2.84 -6.59 -19.24
N TYR A 257 2.02 -6.61 -20.28
CA TYR A 257 2.25 -5.91 -21.55
C TYR A 257 1.30 -4.72 -21.70
N ASP A 258 0.01 -4.94 -21.46
CA ASP A 258 -1.05 -3.91 -21.60
C ASP A 258 -0.97 -2.84 -20.49
N GLY A 259 -0.29 -3.18 -19.39
CA GLY A 259 -0.31 -2.45 -18.13
C GLY A 259 -1.43 -2.95 -17.19
N PRO A 260 -1.26 -2.77 -15.88
CA PRO A 260 -2.29 -3.12 -14.91
C PRO A 260 -3.45 -2.13 -14.93
N SER A 261 -4.55 -2.50 -14.29
CA SER A 261 -5.70 -1.59 -14.11
C SER A 261 -5.32 -0.32 -13.35
N ASP A 262 -6.05 0.78 -13.60
CA ASP A 262 -5.84 2.03 -12.86
C ASP A 262 -6.11 1.89 -11.36
N SER A 263 -7.01 0.98 -10.97
CA SER A 263 -7.25 0.64 -9.57
C SER A 263 -6.01 0.03 -8.91
N PHE A 264 -5.34 -0.90 -9.61
CA PHE A 264 -4.08 -1.48 -9.14
C PHE A 264 -2.96 -0.44 -9.07
N LYS A 265 -2.83 0.43 -10.08
CA LYS A 265 -1.84 1.54 -10.04
C LYS A 265 -2.10 2.43 -8.83
N ALA A 266 -3.35 2.89 -8.67
CA ALA A 266 -3.76 3.70 -7.54
C ALA A 266 -3.50 3.01 -6.19
N LEU A 267 -3.62 1.70 -6.08
CA LEU A 267 -3.23 0.97 -4.87
C LEU A 267 -1.72 1.04 -4.64
N VAL A 268 -0.91 0.59 -5.61
CA VAL A 268 0.55 0.45 -5.46
C VAL A 268 1.24 1.82 -5.33
N ASP A 269 0.73 2.85 -5.99
CA ASP A 269 1.21 4.24 -5.92
C ASP A 269 1.13 4.82 -4.51
N MET A 270 0.31 4.25 -3.61
CA MET A 270 0.29 4.67 -2.19
C MET A 270 1.68 4.52 -1.54
N ALA A 271 2.47 3.52 -1.95
CA ALA A 271 3.80 3.27 -1.43
C ALA A 271 4.87 4.21 -2.00
N ALA A 272 4.56 5.02 -3.02
CA ALA A 272 5.47 6.07 -3.50
C ALA A 272 5.79 7.10 -2.41
N VAL A 273 4.90 7.23 -1.41
CA VAL A 273 5.17 7.99 -0.19
C VAL A 273 5.31 6.99 0.96
N HIS A 274 6.51 6.97 1.55
CA HIS A 274 6.82 6.06 2.66
C HIS A 274 5.82 6.22 3.81
N SER A 275 5.53 5.11 4.52
CA SER A 275 4.52 5.07 5.58
C SER A 275 4.75 6.10 6.69
N SER A 276 6.00 6.39 7.04
CA SER A 276 6.35 7.46 7.99
C SER A 276 5.96 8.86 7.49
N CYS A 277 6.16 9.17 6.21
CA CYS A 277 5.74 10.43 5.61
C CYS A 277 4.21 10.54 5.55
N ARG A 278 3.52 9.44 5.23
CA ARG A 278 2.04 9.38 5.27
C ARG A 278 1.51 9.58 6.69
N LEU A 279 2.19 9.06 7.70
CA LEU A 279 1.90 9.37 9.10
C LEU A 279 2.07 10.86 9.40
N CYS A 280 3.17 11.50 8.99
CA CYS A 280 3.34 12.94 9.15
C CYS A 280 2.21 13.74 8.48
N ILE A 281 1.80 13.37 7.27
CA ILE A 281 0.68 14.01 6.55
C ILE A 281 -0.62 13.84 7.33
N HIS A 282 -0.91 12.63 7.84
CA HIS A 282 -2.10 12.36 8.65
C HIS A 282 -2.16 13.21 9.92
N LEU A 283 -1.05 13.23 10.66
CA LEU A 283 -0.92 14.02 11.89
C LEU A 283 -1.06 15.51 11.61
N ALA A 284 -0.36 16.02 10.59
CA ALA A 284 -0.41 17.42 10.22
C ALA A 284 -1.81 17.83 9.73
N THR A 285 -2.53 16.94 9.04
CA THR A 285 -3.94 17.17 8.67
C THR A 285 -4.82 17.29 9.92
N LYS A 286 -4.73 16.34 10.86
CA LYS A 286 -5.52 16.38 12.11
C LYS A 286 -5.22 17.63 12.95
N ILE A 287 -3.95 18.03 13.04
CA ILE A 287 -3.54 19.25 13.73
C ILE A 287 -4.14 20.48 13.05
N ARG A 288 -4.00 20.61 11.72
CA ARG A 288 -4.56 21.73 10.95
C ARG A 288 -6.08 21.84 11.10
N GLU A 289 -6.79 20.72 11.06
CA GLU A 289 -8.25 20.71 11.30
C GLU A 289 -8.62 21.18 12.71
N THR A 290 -7.81 20.83 13.71
CA THR A 290 -8.02 21.28 15.09
C THR A 290 -7.78 22.78 15.23
N GLU A 291 -6.70 23.29 14.63
CA GLU A 291 -6.37 24.71 14.60
C GLU A 291 -7.46 25.53 13.91
N GLU A 292 -7.96 25.07 12.76
CA GLU A 292 -9.02 25.72 11.98
C GLU A 292 -10.37 25.81 12.71
N ARG A 293 -10.65 24.88 13.62
CA ARG A 293 -11.83 24.92 14.50
C ARG A 293 -11.63 25.85 15.70
N GLY A 294 -10.39 26.23 16.00
CA GLY A 294 -10.05 27.08 17.12
C GLY A 294 -10.54 28.54 16.95
N PRO A 295 -10.80 29.25 18.05
CA PRO A 295 -11.31 30.63 18.01
C PRO A 295 -10.31 31.63 17.45
N ARG A 296 -9.01 31.29 17.44
CA ARG A 296 -7.94 32.12 16.90
C ARG A 296 -7.78 32.02 15.38
N PHE A 297 -8.43 31.04 14.74
CA PHE A 297 -8.30 30.86 13.30
C PHE A 297 -9.20 31.85 12.56
N GLN A 298 -8.59 32.72 11.76
CA GLN A 298 -9.33 33.65 10.91
C GLN A 298 -9.99 32.89 9.77
N LYS A 299 -11.30 32.69 9.89
CA LYS A 299 -12.11 32.04 8.84
C LYS A 299 -12.14 32.94 7.60
N ARG A 300 -11.66 32.42 6.47
CA ARG A 300 -11.81 33.07 5.17
C ARG A 300 -13.19 32.74 4.58
N PRO A 301 -13.80 33.62 3.76
CA PRO A 301 -15.05 33.29 3.08
C PRO A 301 -14.83 32.14 2.11
N CYS A 302 -15.49 31.00 2.35
CA CYS A 302 -15.39 29.84 1.46
C CYS A 302 -16.53 29.72 0.45
N LYS A 303 -17.44 30.68 0.49
CA LYS A 303 -18.38 30.96 -0.59
C LYS A 303 -18.62 32.46 -0.69
N CYS A 304 -18.82 32.95 -1.91
CA CYS A 304 -19.14 34.34 -2.18
C CYS A 304 -20.36 34.38 -3.09
N THR A 305 -21.41 35.07 -2.67
CA THR A 305 -22.65 35.21 -3.44
C THR A 305 -22.75 36.64 -3.98
N ARG A 306 -22.92 36.78 -5.29
CA ARG A 306 -23.17 38.06 -5.96
C ARG A 306 -24.37 37.91 -6.88
N GLY A 307 -25.49 38.53 -6.51
CA GLY A 307 -26.77 38.32 -7.19
C GLY A 307 -27.25 36.88 -7.04
N VAL A 308 -27.54 36.21 -8.16
CA VAL A 308 -28.01 34.80 -8.19
C VAL A 308 -26.87 33.78 -8.23
N GLU A 309 -25.63 34.24 -8.38
CA GLU A 309 -24.48 33.35 -8.53
C GLU A 309 -23.70 33.21 -7.22
N THR A 310 -23.36 31.98 -6.86
CA THR A 310 -22.47 31.69 -5.74
C THR A 310 -21.21 31.01 -6.25
N VAL A 311 -20.04 31.52 -5.84
CA VAL A 311 -18.75 30.88 -6.08
C VAL A 311 -18.31 30.16 -4.82
N TYR A 312 -18.04 28.87 -4.93
CA TYR A 312 -17.53 28.02 -3.86
C TYR A 312 -16.02 27.90 -3.98
N HIS A 313 -15.32 28.03 -2.85
CA HIS A 313 -13.89 27.82 -2.74
C HIS A 313 -13.63 26.43 -2.17
N LEU A 314 -12.91 25.61 -2.93
CA LEU A 314 -12.51 24.26 -2.54
C LEU A 314 -10.99 24.18 -2.46
N TYR A 315 -10.51 23.30 -1.60
CA TYR A 315 -9.09 22.98 -1.45
C TYR A 315 -8.84 21.57 -1.97
N VAL A 316 -7.89 21.39 -2.88
CA VAL A 316 -7.56 20.07 -3.44
C VAL A 316 -6.08 19.80 -3.30
N ARG A 317 -5.70 18.60 -2.86
CA ARG A 317 -4.31 18.12 -2.86
C ARG A 317 -4.20 16.77 -3.53
N GLU A 318 -3.03 16.45 -4.06
CA GLU A 318 -2.73 15.08 -4.48
C GLU A 318 -2.58 14.18 -3.25
N ARG A 319 -3.12 12.96 -3.30
CA ARG A 319 -2.88 11.93 -2.28
C ARG A 319 -1.36 11.73 -2.09
N GLY A 320 -0.91 11.81 -0.84
CA GLY A 320 0.52 11.72 -0.50
C GLY A 320 1.23 13.08 -0.45
N ARG A 321 0.52 14.19 -0.68
CA ARG A 321 1.00 15.55 -0.40
C ARG A 321 0.19 16.18 0.71
N PHE A 322 0.84 17.04 1.48
CA PHE A 322 0.18 17.79 2.56
C PHE A 322 -0.49 19.07 2.06
N GLU A 323 0.22 19.82 1.21
CA GLU A 323 -0.22 21.12 0.70
C GLU A 323 -1.43 21.02 -0.22
N THR A 324 -2.35 21.96 -0.06
CA THR A 324 -3.57 22.06 -0.86
C THR A 324 -3.52 23.25 -1.82
N HIS A 325 -4.31 23.15 -2.87
CA HIS A 325 -4.46 24.18 -3.88
C HIS A 325 -5.91 24.65 -3.95
N SER A 326 -6.10 25.96 -4.07
CA SER A 326 -7.42 26.56 -4.24
C SER A 326 -7.95 26.32 -5.65
N ILE A 327 -9.19 25.85 -5.73
CA ILE A 327 -10.01 25.87 -6.94
C ILE A 327 -11.37 26.52 -6.63
N PHE A 328 -12.03 27.03 -7.66
CA PHE A 328 -13.30 27.75 -7.52
C PHE A 328 -14.34 27.19 -8.47
N LEU A 329 -15.53 26.89 -7.95
CA LEU A 329 -16.66 26.40 -8.73
C LEU A 329 -17.86 27.33 -8.57
N ARG A 330 -18.57 27.60 -9.67
CA ARG A 330 -19.78 28.43 -9.68
C ARG A 330 -21.02 27.56 -9.44
N SER A 331 -22.04 28.09 -8.76
CA SER A 331 -23.29 27.38 -8.41
C SER A 331 -23.97 26.76 -9.63
N GLY A 332 -23.95 27.46 -10.77
CA GLY A 332 -24.49 26.96 -12.04
C GLY A 332 -23.72 25.78 -12.64
N ASN A 333 -22.52 25.47 -12.15
CA ASN A 333 -21.64 24.42 -12.67
C ASN A 333 -21.06 23.50 -11.58
N LEU A 334 -21.82 23.24 -10.51
CA LEU A 334 -21.48 22.22 -9.50
C LEU A 334 -21.76 20.82 -10.05
N THR A 335 -20.88 20.34 -10.93
CA THR A 335 -20.94 19.00 -11.52
C THR A 335 -19.62 18.26 -11.32
N LEU A 336 -19.65 16.92 -11.34
CA LEU A 336 -18.45 16.09 -11.24
C LEU A 336 -17.46 16.38 -12.36
N LYS A 337 -17.96 16.59 -13.58
CA LYS A 337 -17.14 16.96 -14.75
C LYS A 337 -16.46 18.32 -14.54
N ALA A 338 -17.17 19.30 -13.98
CA ALA A 338 -16.59 20.62 -13.69
C ALA A 338 -15.54 20.55 -12.58
N LEU A 339 -15.77 19.74 -11.55
CA LEU A 339 -14.78 19.47 -10.51
C LEU A 339 -13.50 18.87 -11.12
N GLU A 340 -13.63 17.80 -11.90
CA GLU A 340 -12.49 17.14 -12.55
C GLU A 340 -11.73 18.11 -13.47
N SER A 341 -12.45 18.89 -14.29
CA SER A 341 -11.86 19.89 -15.17
C SER A 341 -11.12 20.99 -14.40
N ALA A 342 -11.67 21.46 -13.28
CA ALA A 342 -11.04 22.48 -12.45
C ALA A 342 -9.79 21.94 -11.74
N VAL A 343 -9.82 20.68 -11.28
CA VAL A 343 -8.65 20.01 -10.71
C VAL A 343 -7.56 19.85 -11.77
N MET A 344 -7.90 19.30 -12.94
CA MET A 344 -6.97 19.15 -14.06
C MET A 344 -6.32 20.48 -14.44
N ALA A 345 -7.11 21.50 -14.75
CA ALA A 345 -6.60 22.81 -15.12
C ALA A 345 -5.70 23.42 -14.03
N LYS A 346 -6.04 23.22 -12.75
CA LYS A 346 -5.21 23.70 -11.63
C LYS A 346 -3.86 23.00 -11.59
N PHE A 347 -3.84 21.68 -11.64
CA PHE A 347 -2.59 20.92 -11.52
C PHE A 347 -1.71 21.04 -12.78
N GLU A 348 -2.31 21.14 -13.96
CA GLU A 348 -1.59 21.43 -15.22
C GLU A 348 -0.95 22.83 -15.19
N SER A 349 -1.66 23.86 -14.70
CA SER A 349 -1.11 25.22 -14.58
C SER A 349 0.12 25.30 -13.66
N LEU A 350 0.28 24.32 -12.77
CA LEU A 350 1.41 24.22 -11.85
C LEU A 350 2.56 23.36 -12.41
N ASN A 351 2.44 22.84 -13.64
CA ASN A 351 3.33 21.82 -14.20
C ASN A 351 3.52 20.65 -13.21
N HIS A 352 2.42 20.20 -12.62
CA HIS A 352 2.46 19.25 -11.52
C HIS A 352 2.99 17.88 -11.94
N VAL A 353 3.87 17.32 -11.11
CA VAL A 353 4.40 15.96 -11.28
C VAL A 353 3.81 15.07 -10.17
N PRO A 354 3.03 14.02 -10.54
CA PRO A 354 2.46 13.11 -9.55
C PRO A 354 3.53 12.43 -8.69
N VAL A 355 3.21 12.18 -7.41
CA VAL A 355 4.16 11.61 -6.43
C VAL A 355 4.71 10.25 -6.87
N TRP A 356 3.92 9.47 -7.61
CA TRP A 356 4.29 8.14 -8.07
C TRP A 356 5.18 8.13 -9.32
N LYS A 357 5.33 9.26 -10.01
CA LYS A 357 5.92 9.29 -11.35
C LYS A 357 7.34 8.72 -11.40
N GLN A 358 8.18 9.05 -10.42
CA GLN A 358 9.56 8.55 -10.38
C GLN A 358 9.66 7.08 -9.95
N GLU A 359 8.71 6.62 -9.13
CA GLU A 359 8.69 5.26 -8.58
C GLU A 359 8.14 4.26 -9.58
N ARG A 360 7.20 4.68 -10.43
CA ARG A 360 6.55 3.78 -11.38
C ARG A 360 7.54 3.35 -12.48
N PRO A 361 7.56 2.05 -12.87
CA PRO A 361 8.39 1.56 -13.97
C PRO A 361 8.14 2.31 -15.28
N GLU A 362 9.20 2.51 -16.08
CA GLU A 362 9.13 3.26 -17.34
C GLU A 362 8.07 2.73 -18.30
N SER A 363 7.88 1.40 -18.35
CA SER A 363 6.90 0.73 -19.20
C SER A 363 5.44 1.17 -18.96
N ILE A 364 5.13 1.70 -17.77
CA ILE A 364 3.76 2.09 -17.36
C ILE A 364 3.70 3.49 -16.75
N ARG A 365 4.79 4.26 -16.80
CA ARG A 365 4.87 5.62 -16.25
C ARG A 365 3.96 6.61 -16.97
N GLY A 366 3.61 6.33 -18.23
CA GLY A 366 2.87 7.24 -19.08
C GLY A 366 3.71 8.46 -19.49
N ARG A 367 3.07 9.42 -20.16
CA ARG A 367 3.69 10.71 -20.55
C ARG A 367 3.52 11.75 -19.44
N ASP A 368 3.51 13.03 -19.80
CA ASP A 368 3.29 14.15 -18.88
C ASP A 368 1.81 14.49 -18.66
N GLU A 369 0.90 13.73 -19.28
CA GLU A 369 -0.53 13.90 -19.13
C GLU A 369 -1.01 13.42 -17.76
N LEU A 370 -1.76 14.27 -17.06
CA LEU A 370 -2.43 13.92 -15.83
C LEU A 370 -3.73 13.17 -16.16
N LYS A 371 -4.03 12.12 -15.40
CA LYS A 371 -5.32 11.43 -15.47
C LYS A 371 -5.89 11.31 -14.07
N VAL A 372 -7.05 11.93 -13.83
CA VAL A 372 -7.76 11.80 -12.56
C VAL A 372 -8.37 10.40 -12.49
N TYR A 373 -8.07 9.67 -11.42
CA TYR A 373 -8.70 8.39 -11.10
C TYR A 373 -9.86 8.58 -10.11
N ARG A 374 -9.60 9.30 -9.02
CA ARG A 374 -10.58 9.55 -7.95
C ARG A 374 -10.39 10.93 -7.37
N ILE A 375 -11.50 11.55 -6.97
CA ILE A 375 -11.52 12.74 -6.13
C ILE A 375 -12.47 12.45 -4.96
N TYR A 376 -12.00 12.64 -3.73
CA TYR A 376 -12.75 12.29 -2.52
C TYR A 376 -12.42 13.27 -1.37
N PRO A 377 -13.28 13.41 -0.36
CA PRO A 377 -13.00 14.23 0.82
C PRO A 377 -11.74 13.82 1.59
N VAL A 378 -10.95 14.80 2.04
CA VAL A 378 -9.83 14.57 2.97
C VAL A 378 -10.35 13.91 4.25
N GLY A 379 -9.60 12.95 4.79
CA GLY A 379 -9.90 12.26 6.05
C GLY A 379 -10.50 10.87 5.89
N MET A 380 -10.81 10.45 4.66
CA MET A 380 -11.22 9.07 4.37
C MET A 380 -10.06 8.08 4.50
N THR A 381 -10.39 6.85 4.89
CA THR A 381 -9.44 5.73 4.83
C THR A 381 -9.14 5.37 3.38
N GLN A 382 -8.05 4.63 3.13
CA GLN A 382 -7.72 4.22 1.76
C GLN A 382 -8.73 3.19 1.22
N ARG A 383 -9.31 2.35 2.09
CA ARG A 383 -10.42 1.45 1.76
C ARG A 383 -11.61 2.24 1.22
N GLN A 384 -12.00 3.30 1.92
CA GLN A 384 -13.08 4.19 1.49
C GLN A 384 -12.73 4.89 0.16
N ALA A 385 -11.58 5.55 0.09
CA ALA A 385 -11.18 6.35 -1.06
C ALA A 385 -11.05 5.56 -2.37
N LEU A 386 -10.56 4.31 -2.30
CA LEU A 386 -10.33 3.49 -3.49
C LEU A 386 -11.56 2.66 -3.89
N TYR A 387 -12.30 2.12 -2.91
CA TYR A 387 -13.23 1.01 -3.18
C TYR A 387 -14.67 1.23 -2.67
N SER A 388 -14.92 2.17 -1.76
CA SER A 388 -16.27 2.33 -1.16
C SER A 388 -16.94 3.67 -1.50
N PHE A 389 -16.19 4.77 -1.49
CA PHE A 389 -16.73 6.10 -1.69
C PHE A 389 -16.64 6.54 -3.15
N ARG A 390 -17.74 7.12 -3.62
CA ARG A 390 -17.80 7.95 -4.83
C ARG A 390 -19.01 8.87 -4.70
N PHE A 391 -18.93 10.04 -5.32
CA PHE A 391 -20.12 10.84 -5.54
C PHE A 391 -20.98 10.13 -6.59
N GLU A 392 -22.21 9.74 -6.23
CA GLU A 392 -23.06 8.91 -7.10
C GLU A 392 -23.71 9.74 -8.22
N SER A 393 -23.81 11.07 -8.03
CA SER A 393 -24.44 11.98 -9.00
C SER A 393 -23.97 13.43 -8.85
N ASN A 394 -24.27 14.26 -9.85
CA ASN A 394 -24.07 15.71 -9.74
C ASN A 394 -24.89 16.34 -8.61
N SER A 395 -26.09 15.80 -8.32
CA SER A 395 -26.93 16.28 -7.21
C SER A 395 -26.33 15.95 -5.85
N ASP A 396 -25.76 14.75 -5.70
CA ASP A 396 -25.06 14.34 -4.48
C ASP A 396 -23.84 15.24 -4.24
N PHE A 397 -23.00 15.43 -5.26
CA PHE A 397 -21.88 16.36 -5.19
C PHE A 397 -22.30 17.79 -4.85
N ARG A 398 -23.34 18.33 -5.50
CA ARG A 398 -23.86 19.66 -5.21
C ARG A 398 -24.29 19.77 -3.75
N SER A 399 -25.07 18.82 -3.26
CA SER A 399 -25.56 18.78 -1.88
C SER A 399 -24.41 18.75 -0.88
N TYR A 400 -23.36 17.97 -1.18
CA TYR A 400 -22.15 17.89 -0.38
C TYR A 400 -21.42 19.24 -0.31
N ILE A 401 -21.17 19.89 -1.45
CA ILE A 401 -20.46 21.19 -1.48
C ILE A 401 -21.26 22.30 -0.79
N GLU A 402 -22.58 22.31 -0.96
CA GLU A 402 -23.46 23.30 -0.31
C GLU A 402 -23.49 23.15 1.21
N SER A 403 -23.42 21.90 1.71
CA SER A 403 -23.43 21.58 3.14
C SER A 403 -22.05 21.70 3.80
N ASN A 404 -20.96 21.64 3.02
CA ASN A 404 -19.58 21.63 3.50
C ASN A 404 -18.78 22.81 2.92
N PRO A 405 -18.97 24.04 3.43
CA PRO A 405 -18.15 25.18 3.01
C PRO A 405 -16.67 24.90 3.29
N CYS A 406 -15.78 25.40 2.42
CA CYS A 406 -14.33 25.12 2.48
C CYS A 406 -13.97 23.65 2.26
N THR A 407 -14.77 22.90 1.50
CA THR A 407 -14.54 21.48 1.23
C THR A 407 -13.07 21.22 0.86
N LYS A 408 -12.47 20.24 1.55
CA LYS A 408 -11.12 19.75 1.29
C LYS A 408 -11.19 18.40 0.61
N LEU A 409 -10.56 18.27 -0.55
CA LEU A 409 -10.54 17.06 -1.36
C LEU A 409 -9.12 16.57 -1.56
N GLU A 410 -8.97 15.27 -1.72
CA GLU A 410 -7.80 14.62 -2.27
C GLU A 410 -8.10 14.11 -3.68
N VAL A 411 -7.11 14.22 -4.56
CA VAL A 411 -7.13 13.63 -5.90
C VAL A 411 -6.08 12.53 -6.00
N ILE A 412 -6.46 11.43 -6.64
CA ILE A 412 -5.53 10.38 -7.08
C ILE A 412 -5.36 10.52 -8.58
N PHE A 413 -4.13 10.77 -9.01
CA PHE A 413 -3.73 10.65 -10.41
C PHE A 413 -3.21 9.24 -10.69
N VAL A 414 -3.39 8.72 -11.92
CA VAL A 414 -2.90 7.40 -12.35
C VAL A 414 -2.28 7.42 -13.72
#